data_AF-A0A645J2P3-F1
#
_entry.id   AF-A0A645J2P3-F1
#
_cell.length_a   1.000
_cell.length_b   1.000
_cell.length_c   1.000
_cell.angle_alpha   90.00
_cell.angle_beta   90.00
_cell.angle_gamma   90.00
#
_symmetry.space_group_name_H-M   'P 1'
#
loop_
_entity.id
_entity.type
_entity.pdbx_description
1 polymer ?
#
loop_
_entity_poly.entity_id
_entity_poly.type
_entity_poly.pdbx_seq_one_letter_code
_entity_poly.pdbx_strand_id
1 'polypeptide(L)'
;MLVTAHGGRTRFYISDTINPQFVSNAARNIEKATWLLSQRQDAIGVLLLFSNEISEEGSNLSFAVEFGKIVARLDLLTQMLDERYRRIGVNYAQSLLLMNFLPVQ
;
A
#
# COMPACT_ATOMS: atom_id res chain seq x y z
N MET A 1 -11.27 3.72 4.99
CA MET A 1 -10.24 2.69 4.72
C MET A 1 -8.87 3.28 4.41
N LEU A 2 -8.65 3.98 3.29
CA LEU A 2 -7.34 4.60 3.00
C LEU A 2 -6.96 5.66 4.05
N VAL A 3 -7.86 6.59 4.34
CA VAL A 3 -7.68 7.59 5.41
C VAL A 3 -7.47 6.91 6.77
N THR A 4 -8.22 5.84 7.04
CA THR A 4 -8.08 5.03 8.26
C THR A 4 -6.70 4.37 8.35
N ALA A 5 -6.18 3.83 7.25
CA ALA A 5 -4.86 3.21 7.18
C ALA A 5 -3.73 4.22 7.44
N HIS A 6 -3.99 5.49 7.17
CA HIS A 6 -3.11 6.60 7.47
C HIS A 6 -3.42 7.28 8.82
N GLY A 7 -4.06 6.56 9.75
CA GLY A 7 -4.32 7.06 11.10
C GLY A 7 -5.40 8.14 11.19
N GLY A 8 -6.31 8.21 10.23
CA GLY A 8 -7.37 9.22 10.17
C GLY A 8 -6.91 10.58 9.64
N ARG A 9 -5.65 10.69 9.20
CA ARG A 9 -5.07 11.94 8.72
C ARG A 9 -5.14 12.05 7.21
N THR A 10 -5.34 13.27 6.73
CA THR A 10 -5.28 13.63 5.30
C THR A 10 -4.09 14.53 4.97
N ARG A 11 -3.35 14.97 5.99
CA ARG A 11 -2.10 15.72 5.87
C ARG A 11 -1.00 14.98 6.61
N PHE A 12 0.19 14.98 6.01
CA PHE A 12 1.37 14.30 6.54
C PHE A 12 2.52 15.29 6.64
N TYR A 13 3.22 15.23 7.75
CA TYR A 13 4.47 15.93 8.00
C TYR A 13 5.59 14.91 8.16
N ILE A 14 6.84 15.34 8.05
CA ILE A 14 8.03 14.47 8.12
C ILE A 14 8.10 13.70 9.46
N SER A 15 7.59 14.28 10.54
CA SER A 15 7.55 13.66 11.87
C SER A 15 6.48 12.58 12.01
N ASP A 16 5.50 12.50 11.09
CA ASP A 16 4.43 11.53 11.20
C ASP A 16 4.93 10.11 10.96
N THR A 17 4.42 9.20 11.77
CA THR A 17 4.64 7.77 11.64
C THR A 17 3.35 7.11 11.14
N ILE A 18 3.50 6.25 10.14
CA ILE A 18 2.43 5.45 9.59
C ILE A 18 2.76 3.98 9.88
N ASN A 19 1.75 3.21 10.27
CA ASN A 19 1.92 1.78 10.49
C ASN A 19 1.93 1.04 9.13
N PRO A 20 3.03 0.37 8.76
CA PRO A 20 3.16 -0.33 7.47
C PRO A 20 2.09 -1.41 7.29
N GLN A 21 1.71 -2.11 8.36
CA GLN A 21 0.65 -3.13 8.31
C GLN A 21 -0.69 -2.55 7.87
N PHE A 22 -1.02 -1.33 8.31
CA PHE A 22 -2.28 -0.70 7.94
C PHE A 22 -2.29 -0.28 6.47
N VAL A 23 -1.16 0.19 5.94
CA VAL A 23 -1.01 0.52 4.52
C VAL A 23 -1.10 -0.75 3.66
N SER A 24 -0.45 -1.83 4.08
CA SER A 24 -0.56 -3.15 3.43
C SER A 24 -2.00 -3.66 3.41
N ASN A 25 -2.72 -3.57 4.54
CA ASN A 25 -4.13 -3.94 4.61
C ASN A 25 -4.99 -3.09 3.65
N ALA A 26 -4.67 -1.81 3.49
CA ALA A 26 -5.35 -0.96 2.52
C ALA A 26 -5.09 -1.42 1.08
N ALA A 27 -3.85 -1.80 0.74
CA ALA A 27 -3.51 -2.35 -0.58
C ALA A 27 -4.36 -3.59 -0.91
N ARG A 28 -4.40 -4.56 0.02
CA ARG A 28 -5.20 -5.79 -0.14
C ARG A 28 -6.69 -5.52 -0.25
N ASN A 29 -7.21 -4.55 0.49
CA ASN A 29 -8.62 -4.20 0.40
C ASN A 29 -8.97 -3.51 -0.93
N ILE A 30 -8.08 -2.68 -1.48
CA ILE A 30 -8.27 -2.10 -2.82
C ILE A 30 -8.26 -3.21 -3.86
N GLU A 31 -7.31 -4.14 -3.80
CA GLU A 31 -7.25 -5.30 -4.70
C GLU A 31 -8.56 -6.12 -4.67
N LYS A 32 -9.07 -6.44 -3.48
CA LYS A 32 -10.36 -7.13 -3.32
C LYS A 32 -11.53 -6.32 -3.88
N ALA A 33 -11.53 -5.00 -3.67
CA ALA A 33 -12.57 -4.12 -4.21
C ALA A 33 -12.52 -4.08 -5.74
N THR A 34 -11.33 -4.00 -6.34
CA THR A 34 -11.14 -4.05 -7.80
C THR A 34 -11.64 -5.37 -8.38
N TRP A 35 -11.29 -6.49 -7.75
CA TRP A 35 -11.77 -7.81 -8.16
C TRP A 35 -13.30 -7.89 -8.08
N LEU A 36 -13.88 -7.45 -6.97
CA LEU A 36 -15.34 -7.43 -6.79
C LEU A 36 -16.01 -6.56 -7.85
N LEU A 37 -15.53 -5.34 -8.08
CA LEU A 37 -16.12 -4.43 -9.08
C LEU A 37 -16.01 -4.96 -10.51
N SER A 38 -14.94 -5.70 -10.83
CA SER A 38 -14.74 -6.28 -12.16
C SER A 38 -15.53 -7.55 -12.41
N GLN A 39 -15.94 -8.27 -11.36
CA GLN A 39 -16.51 -9.62 -11.48
C GLN A 39 -17.93 -9.76 -10.93
N ARG A 40 -18.42 -8.74 -10.21
CA ARG A 40 -19.74 -8.85 -9.56
C ARG A 40 -20.84 -8.81 -10.59
N GLN A 41 -21.71 -9.80 -10.51
CA GLN A 41 -22.87 -9.97 -11.39
C GLN A 41 -24.18 -9.76 -10.64
N ASP A 42 -25.23 -9.43 -11.36
CA ASP A 42 -26.61 -9.45 -10.87
C ASP A 42 -27.16 -10.89 -10.79
N ALA A 43 -28.42 -11.03 -10.38
CA ALA A 43 -29.09 -12.32 -10.30
C ALA A 43 -29.30 -13.02 -11.66
N ILE A 44 -29.09 -12.30 -12.77
CA ILE A 44 -29.28 -12.76 -14.15
C ILE A 44 -27.91 -13.09 -14.79
N GLY A 45 -26.81 -12.85 -14.08
CA GLY A 45 -25.44 -13.14 -14.53
C GLY A 45 -24.77 -11.99 -15.30
N VAL A 46 -25.38 -10.81 -15.35
CA VAL A 46 -24.82 -9.62 -16.02
C VAL A 46 -23.91 -8.87 -15.07
N LEU A 47 -22.74 -8.43 -15.55
CA LEU A 47 -21.82 -7.61 -14.76
C LEU A 47 -22.51 -6.31 -14.29
N LEU A 48 -22.39 -6.02 -12.99
CA LEU A 48 -22.92 -4.79 -12.40
C LEU A 48 -22.16 -3.54 -12.86
N LEU A 49 -20.92 -3.71 -13.30
CA LEU A 49 -20.07 -2.64 -13.80
C LEU A 49 -19.24 -3.17 -14.97
N PHE A 50 -19.37 -2.55 -16.14
CA PHE A 50 -18.48 -2.76 -17.28
C PHE A 50 -17.18 -1.98 -17.05
N SER A 51 -16.37 -2.47 -16.10
CA SER A 51 -15.15 -1.78 -15.68
C SER A 51 -14.03 -1.90 -16.70
N ASN A 52 -13.98 -3.03 -17.40
CA ASN A 52 -13.05 -3.28 -18.49
C ASN A 52 -13.87 -3.67 -19.73
N GLU A 53 -13.40 -3.23 -20.88
CA GLU A 53 -14.02 -3.55 -22.17
C GLU A 53 -13.07 -4.42 -22.98
N ILE A 54 -13.60 -5.51 -23.54
CA ILE A 54 -12.93 -6.32 -24.55
C ILE A 54 -13.97 -6.54 -25.63
N SER A 55 -13.87 -5.79 -26.73
CA SER A 55 -14.74 -5.88 -27.89
C SER A 55 -13.92 -6.09 -29.17
N GLU A 56 -14.58 -6.32 -30.30
CA GLU A 56 -13.91 -6.43 -31.60
C GLU A 56 -13.27 -5.09 -32.04
N GLU A 57 -13.77 -3.97 -31.50
CA GLU A 57 -13.28 -2.62 -31.80
C GLU A 57 -12.05 -2.23 -30.96
N GLY A 58 -11.80 -2.94 -29.85
CA GLY A 58 -10.62 -2.74 -29.01
C GLY A 58 -10.76 -3.26 -27.59
N SER A 59 -9.67 -3.18 -26.83
CA SER A 59 -9.68 -3.48 -25.39
C SER A 59 -9.37 -2.24 -24.56
N ASN A 60 -10.26 -1.91 -23.62
CA ASN A 60 -10.06 -0.88 -22.62
C ASN A 60 -9.84 -1.52 -21.25
N LEU A 61 -8.57 -1.57 -20.83
CA LEU A 61 -8.13 -2.08 -19.52
C LEU A 61 -7.71 -0.96 -18.56
N SER A 62 -8.08 0.29 -18.86
CA SER A 62 -7.66 1.47 -18.08
C SER A 62 -8.04 1.34 -16.60
N PHE A 63 -9.22 0.78 -16.30
CA PHE A 63 -9.66 0.50 -14.94
C PHE A 63 -8.71 -0.46 -14.21
N ALA A 64 -8.47 -1.64 -14.77
CA ALA A 64 -7.57 -2.62 -14.16
C ALA A 64 -6.16 -2.05 -13.94
N VAL A 65 -5.65 -1.29 -14.91
CA VAL A 65 -4.33 -0.66 -14.86
C VAL A 65 -4.25 0.40 -13.76
N GLU A 66 -5.20 1.33 -13.67
CA GLU A 66 -5.17 2.41 -12.69
C GLU A 66 -5.32 1.88 -11.25
N PHE A 67 -6.21 0.90 -11.04
CA PHE A 67 -6.31 0.26 -9.73
C PHE A 67 -5.06 -0.55 -9.37
N GLY A 68 -4.43 -1.21 -10.35
CA GLY A 68 -3.14 -1.87 -10.17
C GLY A 68 -2.02 -0.91 -9.75
N LYS A 69 -1.96 0.28 -10.36
CA LYS A 69 -1.01 1.34 -9.96
C LYS A 69 -1.23 1.80 -8.52
N ILE A 70 -2.49 1.90 -8.07
CA ILE A 70 -2.79 2.27 -6.69
C ILE A 70 -2.30 1.20 -5.71
N VAL A 71 -2.58 -0.08 -5.98
CA VAL A 71 -2.10 -1.19 -5.15
C VAL A 71 -0.57 -1.19 -5.10
N ALA A 72 0.10 -1.07 -6.25
CA ALA A 72 1.56 -1.05 -6.34
C ALA A 72 2.19 0.10 -5.54
N ARG A 73 1.58 1.29 -5.54
CA ARG A 73 2.05 2.43 -4.73
C ARG A 73 1.92 2.19 -3.24
N LEU A 74 0.83 1.55 -2.80
CA LEU A 74 0.64 1.21 -1.39
C LEU A 74 1.62 0.11 -0.92
N ASP A 75 1.89 -0.87 -1.78
CA ASP A 75 2.90 -1.90 -1.51
C ASP A 75 4.31 -1.28 -1.42
N LEU A 76 4.65 -0.35 -2.33
CA LEU A 76 5.91 0.38 -2.28
C LEU A 76 6.06 1.19 -0.98
N LEU A 77 5.01 1.90 -0.57
CA LEU A 77 4.99 2.65 0.69
C LEU A 77 5.20 1.73 1.90
N THR A 78 4.57 0.55 1.89
CA THR A 78 4.74 -0.46 2.94
C THR A 78 6.21 -0.88 3.05
N GLN A 79 6.85 -1.22 1.92
CA GLN A 79 8.26 -1.61 1.90
C GLN A 79 9.20 -0.51 2.39
N MET A 80 8.96 0.75 1.99
CA MET A 80 9.77 1.88 2.45
C MET A 80 9.63 2.11 3.96
N LEU A 81 8.42 1.97 4.51
CA LEU A 81 8.16 2.10 5.94
C LEU A 81 8.86 0.99 6.73
N ASP A 82 8.77 -0.26 6.28
CA ASP A 82 9.44 -1.40 6.93
C ASP A 82 10.96 -1.25 6.92
N GLU A 83 11.53 -0.83 5.79
CA GLU A 83 12.97 -0.59 5.66
C GLU A 83 13.46 0.52 6.61
N ARG A 84 12.66 1.58 6.80
CA ARG A 84 12.96 2.64 7.78
C ARG A 84 13.05 2.08 9.20
N TYR A 85 12.09 1.24 9.62
CA TYR A 85 12.12 0.64 10.96
C TYR A 85 13.31 -0.30 11.13
N ARG A 86 13.60 -1.14 10.12
CA ARG A 86 14.77 -2.03 10.12
C ARG A 86 16.06 -1.24 10.29
N ARG A 87 16.23 -0.14 9.56
CA ARG A 87 17.41 0.74 9.63
C ARG A 87 17.58 1.40 10.99
N ILE A 88 16.49 1.89 11.58
CA ILE A 88 16.52 2.47 12.94
C ILE A 88 17.00 1.42 13.95
N GLY A 89 16.47 0.20 13.87
CA GLY A 89 16.87 -0.90 14.76
C GLY A 89 18.34 -1.28 14.61
N VAL A 90 18.83 -1.43 13.38
CA VAL A 90 20.24 -1.74 13.10
C VAL A 90 21.15 -0.63 13.61
N ASN A 91 20.84 0.64 13.31
CA ASN A 91 21.64 1.78 13.76
C ASN A 91 21.68 1.88 15.29
N TYR A 92 20.55 1.62 15.96
CA TYR A 92 20.48 1.60 17.41
C TYR A 92 21.35 0.48 18.01
N ALA A 93 21.24 -0.75 17.50
CA ALA A 93 22.07 -1.86 17.95
C ALA A 93 23.57 -1.60 17.73
N GLN A 94 23.94 -1.07 16.56
CA GLN A 94 25.31 -0.65 16.27
C GLN A 94 25.80 0.43 17.24
N SER A 95 24.96 1.42 17.57
CA SER A 95 25.32 2.47 18.53
C SER A 95 25.62 1.92 19.94
N LEU A 96 24.85 0.93 20.40
CA LEU A 96 25.09 0.26 21.69
C LEU A 96 26.37 -0.57 21.69
N LEU A 97 26.66 -1.28 20.59
CA LEU A 97 27.91 -2.05 20.47
C LEU A 97 29.14 -1.15 20.49
N LEU A 98 29.06 0.02 19.83
CA LEU A 98 30.15 0.98 19.76
C LEU A 98 30.29 1.86 21.01
N MET A 99 29.28 1.93 21.88
CA MET A 99 29.38 2.61 23.18
C MET A 99 30.46 1.98 24.09
N ASN A 100 30.72 0.68 23.96
CA ASN A 100 31.84 0.03 24.67
C ASN A 100 33.23 0.42 24.15
N PHE A 101 33.30 1.12 23.01
CA PHE A 101 34.54 1.62 22.41
C PHE A 101 34.61 3.16 22.45
N LEU A 102 33.97 3.80 23.43
CA LEU A 102 34.21 5.22 23.68
C LEU A 102 35.68 5.43 24.04
N PRO A 103 36.42 6.32 23.35
CA PRO A 103 37.82 6.57 23.67
C PRO A 103 37.90 7.14 25.09
N VAL A 104 38.58 6.41 25.97
CA VAL A 104 38.98 6.93 27.29
C VAL A 104 40.14 7.89 27.01
N GLN A 105 39.90 9.18 27.25
CA GLN A 105 40.97 10.18 27.30
C GLN A 105 41.81 9.98 28.57
#